data_AF-A0A291REP9-F1
#
_entry.id   AF-A0A291REP9-F1
#
_cell.length_a   1.000
_cell.length_b   1.000
_cell.length_c   1.000
_cell.angle_alpha   90.00
_cell.angle_beta   90.00
_cell.angle_gamma   90.00
#
_symmetry.space_group_name_H-M   'P 1'
#
loop_
_entity.id
_entity.type
_entity.pdbx_description
1 polymer ?
#
loop_
_entity_poly.entity_id
_entity_poly.type
_entity_poly.pdbx_seq_one_letter_code
_entity_poly.pdbx_strand_id
1 'polypeptide(L)'
;MAEPSGKRNRPLFGRISLPGLLAAQVLGLVVGVVVLTVHVRWWYALGAAVAAGLLLLIPFGKRTVGAWLVTLWRYWTRRDYEIGDTFDFRGPDGRSLGLYWEGSRVVTVVEVLAPRGGLTRIDRNTVHASHLLPLPELAECLSQHDILLSGIDIISHGHRSRSGTPAGPIYESLLGPLPATAHRTVWLAIGFDVLACPDAADRRGGGREGAGRAVTIATQRIVRALEDADCSSRVLTAPEIQNAVWQITAGDDPRALTQHWRYVELGNGVNIGAAVDPKQLGSDLLAQLWVTPSRGTTVTVRLRPGATADTVNIGAAWRSTTRELPEKTRRKGMVSMSGRHRQSLLAHLPLGIPGLDATVPMSEYPIETIDALHLPSSGCGQLIGSDDEGNGVAIRLVGQGISTVYVAGELYLAQQLVFRALAVGERILIRTDRPQAWEQLVTTIGNPERLAVAVETHQSDANFTAAVVDGVHAPAPHAGVTTIYLSGDPRGLPPTRPDLSLHQPGAIGNHVVLRTGTAQVELMLVSIPRETTYIGHPRGRRAMANR
;
A
#
# COMPACT_ATOMS: atom_id res chain seq x y z
N MET A 1 19.62 3.51 -6.23
CA MET A 1 20.30 2.55 -5.33
C MET A 1 21.73 2.36 -5.79
N ALA A 2 22.66 2.22 -4.84
CA ALA A 2 24.06 1.89 -5.09
C ALA A 2 24.21 0.57 -5.86
N GLU A 3 25.40 0.31 -6.42
CA GLU A 3 25.68 -0.96 -7.08
C GLU A 3 25.50 -2.14 -6.10
N PRO A 4 24.86 -3.25 -6.53
CA PRO A 4 24.63 -4.41 -5.67
C PRO A 4 25.97 -4.98 -5.18
N SER A 5 26.06 -5.26 -3.87
CA SER A 5 27.30 -5.74 -3.26
C SER A 5 27.73 -7.07 -3.88
N GLY A 6 28.99 -7.12 -4.29
CA GLY A 6 29.57 -8.29 -4.95
C GLY A 6 30.53 -9.02 -4.03
N LYS A 7 30.16 -10.23 -3.59
CA LYS A 7 30.95 -11.48 -3.72
C LYS A 7 30.35 -12.61 -2.85
N ARG A 8 30.24 -13.79 -3.47
CA ARG A 8 29.93 -15.14 -2.89
C ARG A 8 28.48 -15.48 -2.51
N ASN A 9 27.53 -15.27 -3.42
CA ASN A 9 26.49 -16.26 -3.78
C ASN A 9 25.63 -15.74 -4.94
N ARG A 10 26.29 -15.29 -6.01
CA ARG A 10 25.58 -14.94 -7.24
C ARG A 10 24.99 -16.24 -7.83
N PRO A 11 23.70 -16.31 -8.18
CA PRO A 11 23.31 -17.23 -9.25
C PRO A 11 24.24 -16.94 -10.43
N LEU A 12 24.92 -17.97 -10.95
CA LEU A 12 26.05 -17.87 -11.89
C LEU A 12 25.78 -16.97 -13.11
N PHE A 13 24.52 -16.67 -13.40
CA PHE A 13 24.09 -15.51 -14.16
C PHE A 13 22.85 -14.95 -13.46
N GLY A 14 22.81 -13.64 -13.15
CA GLY A 14 21.86 -12.97 -12.24
C GLY A 14 20.34 -13.14 -12.44
N ARG A 15 19.90 -14.07 -13.29
CA ARG A 15 18.50 -14.44 -13.55
C ARG A 15 18.27 -15.95 -13.71
N ILE A 16 19.31 -16.78 -13.63
CA ILE A 16 19.22 -18.25 -13.78
C ILE A 16 19.16 -18.86 -12.39
N SER A 17 17.99 -19.39 -12.01
CA SER A 17 17.86 -20.14 -10.78
C SER A 17 18.59 -21.49 -10.89
N LEU A 18 19.12 -22.00 -9.78
CA LEU A 18 19.79 -23.31 -9.74
C LEU A 18 18.90 -24.44 -10.29
N PRO A 19 17.58 -24.50 -9.97
CA PRO A 19 16.67 -25.45 -10.62
C PRO A 19 16.57 -25.25 -12.14
N GLY A 20 16.62 -24.01 -12.62
CA GLY A 20 16.61 -23.71 -14.05
C GLY A 20 17.88 -24.18 -14.76
N LEU A 21 19.04 -24.06 -14.11
CA LEU A 21 20.31 -24.57 -14.60
C LEU A 21 20.30 -26.11 -14.66
N LEU A 22 19.83 -26.76 -13.59
CA LEU A 22 19.68 -28.22 -13.56
C LEU A 22 18.72 -28.72 -14.64
N ALA A 23 17.58 -28.06 -14.82
CA ALA A 23 16.64 -28.39 -15.90
C ALA A 23 17.28 -28.22 -17.29
N ALA A 24 18.08 -27.17 -17.50
CA ALA A 24 18.82 -26.97 -18.73
C ALA A 24 19.88 -28.06 -18.98
N GLN A 25 20.59 -28.50 -17.93
CA GLN A 25 21.56 -29.60 -18.01
C GLN A 25 20.87 -30.93 -18.34
N VAL A 26 19.75 -31.24 -17.67
CA VAL A 26 18.97 -32.45 -17.92
C VAL A 26 18.41 -32.47 -19.34
N LEU A 27 17.83 -31.36 -19.82
CA LEU A 27 17.34 -31.27 -21.19
C LEU A 27 18.48 -31.45 -22.20
N GLY A 28 19.62 -30.76 -21.97
CA GLY A 28 20.80 -30.90 -22.82
C GLY A 28 21.30 -32.34 -22.88
N LEU A 29 21.36 -33.03 -21.73
CA LEU A 29 21.75 -34.43 -21.65
C LEU A 29 20.78 -35.35 -22.41
N VAL A 30 19.46 -35.16 -22.22
CA VAL A 30 18.44 -35.94 -22.94
C VAL A 30 18.55 -35.75 -24.45
N VAL A 31 18.66 -34.51 -24.92
CA VAL A 31 18.82 -34.21 -26.36
C VAL A 31 20.12 -34.80 -26.90
N GLY A 32 21.23 -34.69 -26.16
CA GLY A 32 22.51 -35.28 -26.55
C GLY A 32 22.45 -36.80 -26.67
N VAL A 33 21.82 -37.48 -25.71
CA VAL A 33 21.61 -38.94 -25.75
C VAL A 33 20.74 -39.34 -26.94
N VAL A 34 19.63 -38.65 -27.18
CA VAL A 34 18.75 -38.91 -28.34
C VAL A 34 19.51 -38.75 -29.65
N VAL A 35 20.30 -37.69 -29.82
CA VAL A 35 21.08 -37.47 -31.05
C VAL A 35 22.16 -38.54 -31.24
N LEU A 36 22.77 -39.04 -30.16
CA LEU A 36 23.71 -40.16 -30.21
C LEU A 36 23.03 -41.47 -30.64
N THR A 37 21.77 -41.70 -30.24
CA THR A 37 21.03 -42.91 -30.68
C THR A 37 20.75 -42.94 -32.18
N VAL A 38 20.76 -41.79 -32.85
CA VAL A 38 20.59 -41.67 -34.31
C VAL A 38 21.93 -41.89 -35.07
N HIS A 39 22.99 -42.34 -34.40
CA HIS A 39 24.32 -42.61 -34.97
C HIS A 39 24.98 -41.40 -35.66
N VAL A 40 24.62 -40.19 -35.22
CA VAL A 40 25.27 -38.95 -35.66
C VAL A 40 26.62 -38.79 -34.95
N ARG A 41 27.60 -38.14 -35.60
CA ARG A 41 28.93 -37.88 -35.01
C ARG A 41 28.79 -37.14 -33.67
N TRP A 42 29.57 -37.55 -32.66
CA TRP A 42 29.45 -37.10 -31.28
C TRP A 42 29.48 -35.57 -31.07
N TRP A 43 30.20 -34.83 -31.93
CA TRP A 43 30.29 -33.38 -31.85
C TRP A 43 28.98 -32.67 -32.24
N TYR A 44 28.17 -33.25 -33.13
CA TYR A 44 26.81 -32.75 -33.40
C TYR A 44 25.89 -33.02 -32.23
N ALA A 45 26.03 -34.16 -31.55
CA ALA A 45 25.28 -34.46 -30.34
C ALA A 45 25.63 -33.49 -29.20
N LEU A 46 26.92 -33.19 -29.02
CA LEU A 46 27.38 -32.18 -28.07
C LEU A 46 26.85 -30.78 -28.43
N GLY A 47 26.92 -30.39 -29.71
CA GLY A 47 26.37 -29.14 -30.18
C GLY A 47 24.86 -29.01 -29.93
N ALA A 48 24.10 -30.07 -30.22
CA ALA A 48 22.66 -30.13 -29.98
C ALA A 48 22.32 -30.07 -28.47
N ALA A 49 23.07 -30.78 -27.63
CA ALA A 49 22.92 -30.75 -26.17
C ALA A 49 23.13 -29.34 -25.60
N VAL A 50 24.22 -28.68 -26.02
CA VAL A 50 24.54 -27.31 -25.59
C VAL A 50 23.48 -26.32 -26.09
N ALA A 51 23.09 -26.42 -27.37
CA ALA A 51 22.06 -25.56 -27.95
C ALA A 51 20.71 -25.68 -27.23
N ALA A 52 20.26 -26.91 -26.93
CA ALA A 52 19.02 -27.16 -26.22
C ALA A 52 19.04 -26.62 -24.78
N GLY A 53 20.16 -26.83 -24.06
CA GLY A 53 20.34 -26.28 -22.72
C GLY A 53 20.34 -24.75 -22.71
N LEU A 54 21.08 -24.12 -23.63
CA LEU A 54 21.12 -22.66 -23.77
C LEU A 54 19.75 -22.07 -24.10
N LEU A 55 18.94 -22.75 -24.92
CA LEU A 55 17.61 -22.28 -25.31
C LEU A 55 16.70 -22.05 -24.09
N LEU A 56 16.76 -22.92 -23.07
CA LEU A 56 15.99 -22.72 -21.82
C LEU A 56 16.46 -21.52 -21.00
N LEU A 57 17.73 -21.12 -21.16
CA LEU A 57 18.36 -20.03 -20.41
C LEU A 57 18.19 -18.66 -21.10
N ILE A 58 17.71 -18.62 -22.35
CA ILE A 58 17.49 -17.37 -23.09
C ILE A 58 16.48 -16.49 -22.32
N PRO A 59 16.83 -15.24 -21.99
CA PRO A 59 15.91 -14.32 -21.32
C PRO A 59 14.89 -13.77 -22.33
N PHE A 60 13.62 -14.13 -22.16
CA PHE A 60 12.48 -13.59 -22.89
C PHE A 60 11.54 -12.80 -21.96
N GLY A 61 11.46 -11.49 -22.16
CA GLY A 61 10.58 -10.62 -21.35
C GLY A 61 10.96 -10.56 -19.86
N LYS A 62 12.27 -10.50 -19.58
CA LYS A 62 12.88 -10.52 -18.22
C LYS A 62 12.70 -11.85 -17.46
N ARG A 63 12.23 -12.91 -18.10
CA ARG A 63 12.14 -14.28 -17.55
C ARG A 63 12.83 -15.25 -18.51
N THR A 64 13.34 -16.38 -18.05
CA THR A 64 13.92 -17.38 -18.96
C THR A 64 12.84 -18.17 -19.70
N VAL A 65 13.14 -18.73 -20.88
CA VAL A 65 12.21 -19.62 -21.63
C VAL A 65 11.76 -20.78 -20.76
N GLY A 66 12.68 -21.40 -20.00
CA GLY A 66 12.33 -22.45 -19.04
C GLY A 66 11.33 -21.98 -17.97
N ALA A 67 11.46 -20.76 -17.46
CA ALA A 67 10.51 -20.21 -16.50
C ALA A 67 9.10 -20.00 -17.11
N TRP A 68 9.02 -19.69 -18.41
CA TRP A 68 7.74 -19.62 -19.13
C TRP A 68 7.12 -21.00 -19.31
N LEU A 69 7.89 -22.02 -19.72
CA LEU A 69 7.39 -23.40 -19.85
C LEU A 69 6.86 -23.94 -18.52
N VAL A 70 7.60 -23.74 -17.42
CA VAL A 70 7.14 -24.12 -16.07
C VAL A 70 5.85 -23.40 -15.69
N THR A 71 5.69 -22.14 -16.09
CA THR A 71 4.47 -21.38 -15.80
C THR A 71 3.29 -21.88 -16.61
N LEU A 72 3.48 -22.15 -17.90
CA LEU A 72 2.45 -22.71 -18.75
C LEU A 72 2.00 -24.07 -18.23
N TRP A 73 2.96 -24.93 -17.89
CA TRP A 73 2.67 -26.25 -17.32
C TRP A 73 1.89 -26.14 -16.01
N ARG A 74 2.36 -25.32 -15.05
CA ARG A 74 1.66 -25.11 -13.77
C ARG A 74 0.27 -24.51 -13.93
N TYR A 75 0.09 -23.63 -14.92
CA TYR A 75 -1.21 -23.02 -15.23
C TYR A 75 -2.20 -24.08 -15.74
N TRP A 76 -1.75 -25.00 -16.59
CA TRP A 76 -2.59 -26.09 -17.12
C TRP A 76 -2.86 -27.19 -16.10
N THR A 77 -1.87 -27.57 -15.27
CA THR A 77 -2.07 -28.61 -14.27
C THR A 77 -2.92 -28.18 -13.08
N ARG A 78 -3.36 -26.90 -13.03
CA ARG A 78 -4.20 -26.30 -11.98
C ARG A 78 -3.88 -26.85 -10.58
N ARG A 79 -2.64 -26.65 -10.11
CA ARG A 79 -2.28 -27.07 -8.76
C ARG A 79 -3.17 -26.38 -7.74
N ASP A 80 -3.81 -27.17 -6.90
CA ASP A 80 -4.44 -26.69 -5.67
C ASP A 80 -3.37 -26.08 -4.77
N TYR A 81 -3.82 -25.20 -3.88
CA TYR A 81 -3.00 -24.55 -2.88
C TYR A 81 -3.79 -24.58 -1.59
N GLU A 82 -3.06 -24.77 -0.50
CA GLU A 82 -3.62 -24.65 0.83
C GLU A 82 -3.30 -23.26 1.36
N ILE A 83 -4.16 -22.76 2.23
CA ILE A 83 -3.89 -21.56 3.01
C ILE A 83 -4.11 -22.01 4.44
N GLY A 84 -3.11 -21.82 5.28
CA GLY A 84 -3.18 -22.10 6.70
C GLY A 84 -4.26 -21.32 7.44
N ASP A 85 -4.26 -21.43 8.77
CA ASP A 85 -5.27 -20.81 9.62
C ASP A 85 -4.68 -19.68 10.46
N THR A 86 -5.54 -18.73 10.81
CA THR A 86 -5.24 -17.66 11.77
C THR A 86 -5.82 -18.04 13.14
N PHE A 87 -5.07 -17.80 14.20
CA PHE A 87 -5.51 -18.04 15.57
C PHE A 87 -4.90 -17.03 16.53
N ASP A 88 -5.59 -16.76 17.63
CA ASP A 88 -5.09 -15.88 18.68
C ASP A 88 -4.11 -16.64 19.58
N PHE A 89 -2.92 -16.07 19.74
CA PHE A 89 -1.86 -16.56 20.60
C PHE A 89 -1.72 -15.64 21.81
N ARG A 90 -1.65 -16.24 23.00
CA ARG A 90 -1.37 -15.50 24.24
C ARG A 90 0.12 -15.54 24.52
N GLY A 91 0.75 -14.37 24.44
CA GLY A 91 2.14 -14.22 24.83
C GLY A 91 2.34 -14.34 26.36
N PRO A 92 3.60 -14.40 26.82
CA PRO A 92 3.93 -14.39 28.24
C PRO A 92 3.36 -13.17 28.99
N ASP A 93 3.23 -12.04 28.29
CA ASP A 93 2.73 -10.77 28.82
C ASP A 93 1.19 -10.74 28.98
N GLY A 94 0.49 -11.85 28.69
CA GLY A 94 -0.97 -11.97 28.77
C GLY A 94 -1.75 -11.28 27.64
N ARG A 95 -1.09 -10.50 26.79
CA ARG A 95 -1.69 -9.89 25.59
C ARG A 95 -1.95 -10.95 24.51
N SER A 96 -3.12 -10.88 23.89
CA SER A 96 -3.49 -11.72 22.75
C SER A 96 -3.04 -11.07 21.45
N LEU A 97 -2.40 -11.83 20.57
CA LEU A 97 -1.99 -11.40 19.24
C LEU A 97 -2.36 -12.45 18.20
N GLY A 98 -2.61 -12.03 16.96
CA GLY A 98 -2.92 -12.91 15.86
C GLY A 98 -1.66 -13.57 15.29
N LEU A 99 -1.70 -14.89 15.14
CA LEU A 99 -0.74 -15.67 14.38
C LEU A 99 -1.43 -16.31 13.18
N TYR A 100 -0.74 -16.32 12.06
CA TYR A 100 -1.03 -17.16 10.91
C TYR A 100 -0.02 -18.31 10.86
N TRP A 101 -0.49 -19.53 10.61
CA TRP A 101 0.38 -20.70 10.54
C TRP A 101 0.09 -21.54 9.31
N GLU A 102 1.12 -21.77 8.50
CA GLU A 102 1.07 -22.69 7.36
C GLU A 102 2.39 -23.46 7.23
N GLY A 103 2.30 -24.80 7.28
CA GLY A 103 3.48 -25.66 7.22
C GLY A 103 4.49 -25.33 8.32
N SER A 104 5.68 -24.88 7.93
CA SER A 104 6.75 -24.45 8.83
C SER A 104 6.77 -22.96 9.13
N ARG A 105 5.93 -22.15 8.47
CA ARG A 105 5.97 -20.70 8.59
C ARG A 105 4.90 -20.18 9.54
N VAL A 106 5.34 -19.32 10.45
CA VAL A 106 4.51 -18.60 11.41
C VAL A 106 4.62 -17.13 11.09
N VAL A 107 3.49 -16.46 10.90
CA VAL A 107 3.45 -15.05 10.56
C VAL A 107 2.61 -14.29 11.57
N THR A 108 3.08 -13.11 11.95
CA THR A 108 2.26 -12.13 12.64
C THR A 108 2.25 -10.82 11.86
N VAL A 109 1.26 -9.98 12.12
CA VAL A 109 1.00 -8.79 11.32
C VAL A 109 0.92 -7.57 12.21
N VAL A 110 1.67 -6.55 11.83
CA VAL A 110 1.66 -5.22 12.47
C VAL A 110 1.05 -4.24 11.48
N GLU A 111 0.06 -3.45 11.91
CA GLU A 111 -0.41 -2.29 11.15
C GLU A 111 0.37 -1.05 11.58
N VAL A 112 0.91 -0.33 10.61
CA VAL A 112 1.52 0.98 10.81
C VAL A 112 0.42 2.04 10.73
N LEU A 113 0.29 2.83 11.80
CA LEU A 113 -0.75 3.83 11.94
C LEU A 113 -0.33 5.15 11.30
N ALA A 114 -1.30 5.87 10.76
CA ALA A 114 -1.04 7.15 10.14
C ALA A 114 -0.58 8.18 11.18
N PRO A 115 0.47 8.97 10.89
CA PRO A 115 0.97 10.00 11.77
C PRO A 115 -0.06 11.10 12.00
N ARG A 116 0.09 11.83 13.10
CA ARG A 116 -0.76 12.97 13.45
C ARG A 116 -0.25 14.21 12.72
N GLY A 117 -1.03 14.70 11.75
CA GLY A 117 -0.73 15.97 11.05
C GLY A 117 0.41 15.93 10.02
N GLY A 118 0.73 14.76 9.47
CA GLY A 118 1.72 14.62 8.41
C GLY A 118 1.29 15.30 7.10
N LEU A 119 2.10 16.26 6.64
CA LEU A 119 1.94 16.90 5.33
C LEU A 119 2.68 16.10 4.26
N THR A 120 2.08 15.99 3.08
CA THR A 120 2.70 15.34 1.92
C THR A 120 2.77 16.31 0.76
N ARG A 121 3.98 16.52 0.22
CA ARG A 121 4.19 17.23 -1.05
C ARG A 121 4.25 16.23 -2.18
N ILE A 122 3.56 16.53 -3.27
CA ILE A 122 3.35 15.64 -4.39
C ILE A 122 3.84 16.36 -5.63
N ASP A 123 4.92 15.86 -6.18
CA ASP A 123 5.41 16.23 -7.50
C ASP A 123 4.81 15.28 -8.55
N ARG A 124 4.97 15.59 -9.84
CA ARG A 124 4.53 14.77 -10.98
C ARG A 124 5.09 13.35 -10.94
N ASN A 125 6.30 13.18 -10.42
CA ASN A 125 7.01 11.90 -10.48
C ASN A 125 7.20 11.21 -9.13
N THR A 126 7.12 11.97 -8.04
CA THR A 126 7.49 11.46 -6.72
C THR A 126 6.62 12.04 -5.61
N VAL A 127 6.69 11.43 -4.44
CA VAL A 127 5.94 11.83 -3.25
C VAL A 127 6.93 12.07 -2.13
N HIS A 128 6.97 13.30 -1.64
CA HIS A 128 7.72 13.69 -0.46
C HIS A 128 6.77 13.66 0.75
N ALA A 129 6.66 12.48 1.35
CA ALA A 129 5.94 12.30 2.60
C ALA A 129 6.84 12.67 3.78
N SER A 130 6.27 13.35 4.77
CA SER A 130 6.96 13.69 6.02
C SER A 130 7.26 12.47 6.90
N HIS A 131 6.59 11.34 6.68
CA HIS A 131 6.71 10.15 7.49
C HIS A 131 6.97 8.94 6.60
N LEU A 132 8.16 8.36 6.77
CA LEU A 132 8.68 7.24 5.99
C LEU A 132 8.91 6.05 6.92
N LEU A 133 8.82 4.85 6.36
CA LEU A 133 9.16 3.63 7.09
C LEU A 133 10.68 3.51 7.27
N PRO A 134 11.16 3.15 8.47
CA PRO A 134 12.58 2.97 8.78
C PRO A 134 13.11 1.66 8.16
N LEU A 135 13.39 1.68 6.85
CA LEU A 135 13.76 0.46 6.12
C LEU A 135 15.04 -0.22 6.61
N PRO A 136 16.15 0.51 6.90
CA PRO A 136 17.35 -0.08 7.45
C PRO A 136 17.08 -0.81 8.77
N GLU A 137 16.37 -0.17 9.70
CA GLU A 137 16.06 -0.70 11.03
C GLU A 137 15.16 -1.94 10.94
N LEU A 138 14.20 -1.93 10.01
CA LEU A 138 13.39 -3.11 9.70
C LEU A 138 14.24 -4.25 9.12
N ALA A 139 15.23 -3.95 8.28
CA ALA A 139 16.12 -4.96 7.73
C ALA A 139 17.09 -5.53 8.79
N GLU A 140 17.62 -4.71 9.69
CA GLU A 140 18.42 -5.16 10.85
C GLU A 140 17.60 -6.11 11.73
N CYS A 141 16.30 -5.85 11.88
CA CYS A 141 15.37 -6.72 12.59
C CYS A 141 15.18 -8.10 11.93
N LEU A 142 15.72 -8.39 10.73
CA LEU A 142 15.66 -9.74 10.16
C LEU A 142 16.55 -10.74 10.91
N SER A 143 17.67 -10.27 11.47
CA SER A 143 18.63 -11.09 12.22
C SER A 143 18.72 -10.59 13.66
N GLN A 144 18.04 -11.26 14.58
CA GLN A 144 17.88 -10.80 15.95
C GLN A 144 18.49 -11.79 16.94
N HIS A 145 19.75 -11.57 17.33
CA HIS A 145 20.45 -12.42 18.30
C HIS A 145 20.36 -13.92 17.92
N ASP A 146 19.39 -14.63 18.49
CA ASP A 146 19.18 -16.06 18.35
C ASP A 146 17.95 -16.42 17.49
N ILE A 147 17.24 -15.42 16.94
CA ILE A 147 16.10 -15.55 16.04
C ILE A 147 16.48 -15.00 14.66
N LEU A 148 16.39 -15.85 13.62
CA LEU A 148 16.45 -15.44 12.22
C LEU A 148 15.04 -15.45 11.63
N LEU A 149 14.56 -14.29 11.17
CA LEU A 149 13.28 -14.19 10.49
C LEU A 149 13.39 -14.71 9.06
N SER A 150 12.35 -15.37 8.59
CA SER A 150 12.22 -15.78 7.19
C SER A 150 11.99 -14.59 6.25
N GLY A 151 11.53 -13.45 6.78
CA GLY A 151 11.28 -12.24 6.01
C GLY A 151 10.30 -11.27 6.67
N ILE A 152 10.33 -10.02 6.18
CA ILE A 152 9.33 -8.99 6.49
C ILE A 152 8.72 -8.55 5.15
N ASP A 153 7.41 -8.72 5.01
CA ASP A 153 6.66 -8.20 3.87
C ASP A 153 5.97 -6.90 4.28
N ILE A 154 6.32 -5.80 3.62
CA ILE A 154 5.72 -4.48 3.77
C ILE A 154 4.61 -4.36 2.73
N ILE A 155 3.35 -4.46 3.15
CA ILE A 155 2.17 -4.44 2.28
C ILE A 155 1.47 -3.10 2.44
N SER A 156 1.56 -2.25 1.40
CA SER A 156 0.79 -1.01 1.29
C SER A 156 -0.45 -1.25 0.44
N HIS A 157 -1.64 -1.10 1.00
CA HIS A 157 -2.90 -1.19 0.26
C HIS A 157 -3.70 0.09 0.36
N GLY A 158 -4.26 0.56 -0.75
CA GLY A 158 -4.96 1.84 -0.74
C GLY A 158 -5.60 2.22 -2.05
N HIS A 159 -6.17 3.43 -2.08
CA HIS A 159 -6.80 4.01 -3.26
C HIS A 159 -6.58 5.53 -3.28
N ARG A 160 -6.57 6.09 -4.50
CA ARG A 160 -6.46 7.54 -4.72
C ARG A 160 -7.81 8.24 -4.47
N SER A 161 -8.87 7.66 -5.02
CA SER A 161 -10.27 8.04 -4.78
C SER A 161 -11.10 6.78 -4.52
N ARG A 162 -12.17 6.91 -3.74
CA ARG A 162 -13.05 5.78 -3.42
C ARG A 162 -13.97 5.53 -4.60
N SER A 163 -13.86 4.33 -5.19
CA SER A 163 -14.73 3.93 -6.29
C SER A 163 -16.21 3.93 -5.86
N GLY A 164 -17.11 4.34 -6.76
CA GLY A 164 -18.55 4.39 -6.48
C GLY A 164 -19.00 5.62 -5.70
N THR A 165 -18.16 6.64 -5.54
CA THR A 165 -18.57 7.99 -5.09
C THR A 165 -18.89 8.87 -6.30
N PRO A 166 -19.95 9.71 -6.26
CA PRO A 166 -20.19 10.70 -7.31
C PRO A 166 -19.01 11.69 -7.46
N ALA A 167 -18.37 12.03 -6.34
CA ALA A 167 -17.23 12.96 -6.29
C ALA A 167 -15.90 12.35 -6.82
N GLY A 168 -15.75 11.02 -6.76
CA GLY A 168 -14.52 10.31 -7.10
C GLY A 168 -13.98 10.61 -8.50
N PRO A 169 -14.76 10.44 -9.59
CA PRO A 169 -14.29 10.71 -10.95
C PRO A 169 -13.87 12.18 -11.18
N ILE A 170 -14.52 13.12 -10.51
CA ILE A 170 -14.20 14.56 -10.60
C ILE A 170 -12.88 14.83 -9.87
N TYR A 171 -12.71 14.24 -8.70
CA TYR A 171 -11.47 14.33 -7.94
C TYR A 171 -10.28 13.66 -8.66
N GLU A 172 -10.47 12.52 -9.32
CA GLU A 172 -9.44 11.91 -10.18
C GLU A 172 -9.03 12.83 -11.34
N SER A 173 -10.00 13.56 -11.91
CA SER A 173 -9.72 14.55 -12.95
C SER A 173 -8.90 15.74 -12.43
N LEU A 174 -9.11 16.13 -11.18
CA LEU A 174 -8.33 17.17 -10.49
C LEU A 174 -6.90 16.70 -10.21
N LEU A 175 -6.76 15.47 -9.69
CA LEU A 175 -5.44 14.90 -9.38
C LEU A 175 -4.59 14.67 -10.62
N GLY A 176 -5.21 14.29 -11.74
CA GLY A 176 -4.52 14.00 -12.99
C GLY A 176 -3.37 13.00 -12.79
N PRO A 177 -2.13 13.33 -13.23
CA PRO A 177 -0.99 12.41 -13.17
C PRO A 177 -0.31 12.34 -11.79
N LEU A 178 -0.78 13.08 -10.78
CA LEU A 178 -0.11 13.13 -9.48
C LEU A 178 -0.20 11.78 -8.75
N PRO A 179 0.89 11.20 -8.20
CA PRO A 179 0.88 9.95 -7.44
C PRO A 179 0.24 10.06 -6.03
N ALA A 180 -0.90 10.76 -5.93
CA ALA A 180 -1.65 10.98 -4.70
C ALA A 180 -2.46 9.74 -4.29
N THR A 181 -2.03 9.07 -3.23
CA THR A 181 -2.78 7.96 -2.60
C THR A 181 -3.49 8.48 -1.37
N ALA A 182 -4.76 8.83 -1.49
CA ALA A 182 -5.47 9.47 -0.38
C ALA A 182 -5.60 8.58 0.84
N HIS A 183 -6.05 7.33 0.64
CA HIS A 183 -6.13 6.34 1.68
C HIS A 183 -5.11 5.24 1.42
N ARG A 184 -4.26 4.95 2.41
CA ARG A 184 -3.31 3.84 2.36
C ARG A 184 -3.15 3.29 3.77
N THR A 185 -3.37 1.98 3.89
CA THR A 185 -3.04 1.19 5.06
C THR A 185 -1.74 0.44 4.78
N VAL A 186 -0.86 0.37 5.77
CA VAL A 186 0.42 -0.33 5.67
C VAL A 186 0.45 -1.42 6.71
N TRP A 187 0.71 -2.65 6.28
CA TRP A 187 0.94 -3.81 7.14
C TRP A 187 2.35 -4.34 6.98
N LEU A 188 2.92 -4.81 8.08
CA LEU A 188 4.16 -5.57 8.11
C LEU A 188 3.81 -7.01 8.48
N ALA A 189 3.95 -7.94 7.53
CA ALA A 189 3.83 -9.36 7.80
C ALA A 189 5.21 -9.94 8.11
N ILE A 190 5.39 -10.35 9.36
CA ILE A 190 6.66 -10.76 9.94
C ILE A 190 6.66 -12.28 10.02
N GLY A 191 7.47 -12.93 9.16
CA GLY A 191 7.49 -14.37 9.04
C GLY A 191 8.68 -15.01 9.75
N PHE A 192 8.42 -16.03 10.56
CA PHE A 192 9.40 -16.93 11.14
C PHE A 192 9.25 -18.32 10.51
N ASP A 193 10.35 -18.98 10.15
CA ASP A 193 10.33 -20.35 9.60
C ASP A 193 11.02 -21.30 10.56
N VAL A 194 10.23 -22.22 11.13
CA VAL A 194 10.68 -23.18 12.15
C VAL A 194 11.75 -24.12 11.60
N LEU A 195 11.71 -24.44 10.30
CA LEU A 195 12.70 -25.32 9.68
C LEU A 195 14.03 -24.61 9.42
N ALA A 196 14.01 -23.29 9.21
CA ALA A 196 15.22 -22.52 8.98
C ALA A 196 15.96 -22.19 10.29
N CYS A 197 15.24 -22.07 11.41
CA CYS A 197 15.82 -21.71 12.71
C CYS A 197 15.19 -22.53 13.88
N PRO A 198 15.39 -23.86 13.91
CA PRO A 198 14.76 -24.72 14.92
C PRO A 198 15.22 -24.40 16.35
N ASP A 199 16.51 -24.13 16.55
CA ASP A 199 17.10 -23.86 17.87
C ASP A 199 16.45 -22.66 18.59
N ALA A 200 15.95 -21.68 17.83
CA ALA A 200 15.23 -20.55 18.38
C ALA A 200 13.88 -20.95 18.97
N ALA A 201 13.15 -21.84 18.29
CA ALA A 201 11.88 -22.37 18.78
C ALA A 201 12.09 -23.32 19.97
N ASP A 202 13.11 -24.19 19.90
CA ASP A 202 13.40 -25.19 20.94
C ASP A 202 13.76 -24.55 22.28
N ARG A 203 14.60 -23.51 22.28
CA ARG A 203 14.92 -22.72 23.49
C ARG A 203 13.71 -22.04 24.14
N ARG A 204 12.58 -21.95 23.43
CA ARG A 204 11.35 -21.27 23.88
C ARG A 204 10.22 -22.24 24.22
N GLY A 205 10.53 -23.53 24.35
CA GLY A 205 9.58 -24.60 24.69
C GLY A 205 9.28 -25.55 23.54
N GLY A 206 9.89 -25.35 22.37
CA GLY A 206 9.76 -26.22 21.21
C GLY A 206 8.38 -26.19 20.55
N GLY A 207 8.28 -26.89 19.42
CA GLY A 207 7.03 -27.06 18.69
C GLY A 207 6.34 -25.76 18.29
N ARG A 208 5.00 -25.78 18.28
CA ARG A 208 4.18 -24.63 17.86
C ARG A 208 4.24 -23.46 18.84
N GLU A 209 4.30 -23.75 20.13
CA GLU A 209 4.32 -22.72 21.18
C GLU A 209 5.66 -21.98 21.20
N GLY A 210 6.78 -22.70 21.10
CA GLY A 210 8.11 -22.10 21.02
C GLY A 210 8.28 -21.20 19.79
N ALA A 211 7.76 -21.63 18.63
CA ALA A 211 7.75 -20.82 17.41
C ALA A 211 6.84 -19.58 17.53
N GLY A 212 5.65 -19.72 18.13
CA GLY A 212 4.76 -18.61 18.43
C GLY A 212 5.41 -17.57 19.34
N ARG A 213 6.13 -18.01 20.38
CA ARG A 213 6.92 -17.13 21.25
C ARG A 213 8.07 -16.46 20.51
N ALA A 214 8.79 -17.19 19.65
CA ALA A 214 9.90 -16.65 18.86
C ALA A 214 9.44 -15.50 17.95
N VAL A 215 8.39 -15.70 17.15
CA VAL A 215 7.86 -14.66 16.26
C VAL A 215 7.26 -13.48 17.05
N THR A 216 6.64 -13.73 18.21
CA THR A 216 6.12 -12.69 19.10
C THR A 216 7.24 -11.78 19.60
N ILE A 217 8.33 -12.35 20.12
CA ILE A 217 9.50 -11.59 20.60
C ILE A 217 10.09 -10.76 19.45
N ALA A 218 10.21 -11.36 18.26
CA ALA A 218 10.76 -10.67 17.11
C ALA A 218 9.89 -9.49 16.64
N THR A 219 8.58 -9.64 16.78
CA THR A 219 7.59 -8.63 16.44
C THR A 219 7.58 -7.48 17.43
N GLN A 220 7.71 -7.77 18.73
CA GLN A 220 7.87 -6.72 19.74
C GLN A 220 9.12 -5.87 19.49
N ARG A 221 10.22 -6.47 19.02
CA ARG A 221 11.43 -5.74 18.63
C ARG A 221 11.20 -4.84 17.40
N ILE A 222 10.47 -5.33 16.39
CA ILE A 222 10.09 -4.52 15.23
C ILE A 222 9.17 -3.37 15.64
N VAL A 223 8.19 -3.59 16.52
CA VAL A 223 7.32 -2.53 17.05
C VAL A 223 8.14 -1.45 17.76
N ARG A 224 9.13 -1.84 18.57
CA ARG A 224 10.05 -0.88 19.21
C ARG A 224 10.87 -0.10 18.18
N ALA A 225 11.42 -0.76 17.16
CA ALA A 225 12.15 -0.09 16.08
C ALA A 225 11.28 0.92 15.31
N LEU A 226 9.98 0.62 15.14
CA LEU A 226 9.03 1.57 14.57
C LEU A 226 8.75 2.74 15.52
N GLU A 227 8.56 2.49 16.81
CA GLU A 227 8.35 3.52 17.83
C GLU A 227 9.55 4.47 17.93
N ASP A 228 10.77 3.94 17.90
CA ASP A 228 12.01 4.73 17.91
C ASP A 228 12.15 5.65 16.68
N ALA A 229 11.53 5.26 15.56
CA ALA A 229 11.45 6.04 14.32
C ALA A 229 10.16 6.87 14.18
N ASP A 230 9.43 7.13 15.28
CA ASP A 230 8.17 7.89 15.33
C ASP A 230 7.04 7.30 14.44
N CYS A 231 7.11 6.00 14.15
CA CYS A 231 6.09 5.25 13.44
C CYS A 231 5.18 4.52 14.44
N SER A 232 4.05 5.16 14.78
CA SER A 232 3.01 4.51 15.59
C SER A 232 2.53 3.20 14.92
N SER A 233 2.41 2.12 15.68
CA SER A 233 2.00 0.82 15.15
C SER A 233 1.17 0.01 16.13
N ARG A 234 0.47 -1.01 15.64
CA ARG A 234 -0.28 -1.96 16.47
C ARG A 234 -0.17 -3.38 15.92
N VAL A 235 -0.07 -4.35 16.81
CA VAL A 235 -0.12 -5.78 16.45
C VAL A 235 -1.58 -6.19 16.23
N LEU A 236 -1.86 -6.90 15.15
CA LEU A 236 -3.21 -7.34 14.80
C LEU A 236 -3.60 -8.64 15.52
N THR A 237 -4.87 -8.76 15.86
CA THR A 237 -5.52 -10.02 16.29
C THR A 237 -5.86 -10.92 15.10
N ALA A 238 -6.20 -12.19 15.33
CA ALA A 238 -6.53 -13.10 14.23
C ALA A 238 -7.70 -12.61 13.34
N PRO A 239 -8.83 -12.09 13.88
CA PRO A 239 -9.90 -11.52 13.06
C PRO A 239 -9.46 -10.29 12.26
N GLU A 240 -8.55 -9.47 12.80
CA GLU A 240 -8.03 -8.30 12.11
C GLU A 240 -7.10 -8.65 10.95
N ILE A 241 -6.32 -9.73 11.09
CA ILE A 241 -5.54 -10.30 9.97
C ILE A 241 -6.49 -10.75 8.85
N GLN A 242 -7.59 -11.43 9.19
CA GLN A 242 -8.60 -11.83 8.20
C GLN A 242 -9.23 -10.62 7.52
N ASN A 243 -9.56 -9.56 8.27
CA ASN A 243 -10.07 -8.32 7.69
C ASN A 243 -9.06 -7.66 6.73
N ALA A 244 -7.76 -7.65 7.05
CA ALA A 244 -6.73 -7.13 6.16
C ALA A 244 -6.63 -7.97 4.87
N VAL A 245 -6.76 -9.29 4.95
CA VAL A 245 -6.84 -10.19 3.79
C VAL A 245 -8.06 -9.85 2.94
N TRP A 246 -9.25 -9.75 3.55
CA TRP A 246 -10.48 -9.41 2.84
C TRP A 246 -10.45 -8.02 2.21
N GLN A 247 -9.77 -7.06 2.82
CA GLN A 247 -9.58 -5.74 2.23
C GLN A 247 -8.80 -5.83 0.91
N ILE A 248 -7.74 -6.64 0.86
CA ILE A 248 -6.95 -6.86 -0.36
C ILE A 248 -7.70 -7.70 -1.39
N THR A 249 -8.45 -8.71 -0.95
CA THR A 249 -9.24 -9.59 -1.83
C THR A 249 -10.62 -9.02 -2.18
N ALA A 250 -10.92 -7.78 -1.78
CA ALA A 250 -12.22 -7.14 -1.98
C ALA A 250 -13.41 -8.00 -1.49
N GLY A 251 -13.20 -8.80 -0.45
CA GLY A 251 -14.20 -9.68 0.17
C GLY A 251 -14.23 -11.12 -0.35
N ASP A 252 -13.49 -11.44 -1.42
CA ASP A 252 -13.45 -12.81 -1.94
C ASP A 252 -12.61 -13.72 -1.05
N ASP A 253 -12.99 -15.00 -0.97
CA ASP A 253 -12.22 -16.01 -0.25
C ASP A 253 -10.88 -16.25 -0.97
N PRO A 254 -9.73 -16.01 -0.31
CA PRO A 254 -8.43 -16.25 -0.91
C PRO A 254 -8.19 -17.72 -1.28
N ARG A 255 -8.95 -18.68 -0.75
CA ARG A 255 -8.87 -20.12 -1.09
C ARG A 255 -9.60 -20.44 -2.41
N ALA A 256 -10.60 -19.65 -2.79
CA ALA A 256 -11.46 -19.92 -3.96
C ALA A 256 -11.14 -19.03 -5.19
N LEU A 257 -9.94 -18.44 -5.27
CA LEU A 257 -9.60 -17.49 -6.33
C LEU A 257 -9.51 -18.13 -7.73
N THR A 258 -10.33 -17.63 -8.66
CA THR A 258 -10.29 -18.01 -10.08
C THR A 258 -9.16 -17.29 -10.81
N GLN A 259 -8.25 -18.06 -11.40
CA GLN A 259 -7.11 -17.53 -12.15
C GLN A 259 -7.33 -17.56 -13.66
N HIS A 260 -7.00 -16.44 -14.30
CA HIS A 260 -6.86 -16.34 -15.74
C HIS A 260 -5.40 -16.05 -16.10
N TRP A 261 -5.04 -16.24 -17.37
CA TRP A 261 -3.66 -16.02 -17.81
C TRP A 261 -3.20 -14.57 -17.60
N ARG A 262 -4.10 -13.59 -17.71
CA ARG A 262 -3.78 -12.14 -17.65
C ARG A 262 -4.24 -11.45 -16.37
N TYR A 263 -5.09 -12.08 -15.57
CA TYR A 263 -5.71 -11.48 -14.40
C TYR A 263 -6.22 -12.55 -13.44
N VAL A 264 -6.65 -12.13 -12.24
CA VAL A 264 -7.45 -12.93 -11.30
C VAL A 264 -8.80 -12.24 -11.17
N GLU A 265 -9.88 -13.01 -11.12
CA GLU A 265 -11.20 -12.44 -10.83
C GLU A 265 -11.26 -12.04 -9.36
N LEU A 266 -11.77 -10.85 -9.10
CA LEU A 266 -11.89 -10.33 -7.74
C LEU A 266 -13.16 -9.49 -7.60
N GLY A 267 -14.14 -10.00 -6.87
CA GLY A 267 -15.51 -9.49 -6.81
C GLY A 267 -16.10 -9.36 -8.22
N ASN A 268 -16.60 -8.18 -8.55
CA ASN A 268 -17.09 -7.83 -9.89
C ASN A 268 -16.04 -7.11 -10.75
N GLY A 269 -14.75 -7.40 -10.54
CA GLY A 269 -13.66 -6.79 -11.27
C GLY A 269 -12.52 -7.76 -11.56
N VAL A 270 -11.44 -7.20 -12.09
CA VAL A 270 -10.21 -7.92 -12.41
C VAL A 270 -9.06 -7.37 -11.60
N ASN A 271 -8.25 -8.27 -11.08
CA ASN A 271 -7.05 -7.94 -10.35
C ASN A 271 -5.81 -8.32 -11.18
N ILE A 272 -5.05 -7.30 -11.58
CA ILE A 272 -3.85 -7.41 -12.40
C ILE A 272 -2.63 -6.93 -11.62
N GLY A 273 -1.43 -7.21 -12.12
CA GLY A 273 -0.22 -6.77 -11.46
C GLY A 273 1.05 -7.24 -12.16
N ALA A 274 2.18 -6.77 -11.64
CA ALA A 274 3.50 -7.14 -12.09
C ALA A 274 4.49 -7.08 -10.92
N ALA A 275 5.61 -7.80 -11.02
CA ALA A 275 6.74 -7.49 -10.16
C ALA A 275 7.57 -6.36 -10.73
N VAL A 276 8.31 -5.69 -9.84
CA VAL A 276 9.34 -4.73 -10.18
C VAL A 276 10.65 -5.49 -10.41
N ASP A 277 11.36 -5.13 -11.46
CA ASP A 277 12.73 -5.57 -11.71
C ASP A 277 13.62 -4.96 -10.62
N PRO A 278 14.28 -5.76 -9.75
CA PRO A 278 14.98 -5.25 -8.57
C PRO A 278 16.06 -4.20 -8.88
N LYS A 279 16.62 -4.24 -10.10
CA LYS A 279 17.61 -3.25 -10.58
C LYS A 279 17.02 -1.88 -10.89
N GLN A 280 15.70 -1.81 -11.06
CA GLN A 280 14.96 -0.59 -11.34
C GLN A 280 14.07 -0.19 -10.16
N LEU A 281 14.23 -0.85 -9.00
CA LEU A 281 13.50 -0.51 -7.79
C LEU A 281 13.95 0.87 -7.29
N GLY A 282 12.99 1.75 -7.06
CA GLY A 282 13.21 3.10 -6.56
C GLY A 282 11.89 3.78 -6.20
N SER A 283 11.97 4.83 -5.38
CA SER A 283 10.83 5.53 -4.79
C SER A 283 9.89 6.09 -5.86
N ASP A 284 10.43 6.71 -6.92
CA ASP A 284 9.64 7.28 -8.02
C ASP A 284 8.85 6.21 -8.78
N LEU A 285 9.48 5.06 -9.04
CA LEU A 285 8.80 3.97 -9.71
C LEU A 285 7.64 3.45 -8.85
N LEU A 286 7.83 3.32 -7.53
CA LEU A 286 6.78 2.90 -6.61
C LEU A 286 5.67 3.95 -6.48
N ALA A 287 5.99 5.23 -6.45
CA ALA A 287 5.02 6.33 -6.46
C ALA A 287 4.13 6.27 -7.72
N GLN A 288 4.73 6.06 -8.89
CA GLN A 288 4.03 5.96 -10.17
C GLN A 288 3.07 4.75 -10.28
N LEU A 289 3.20 3.74 -9.42
CA LEU A 289 2.25 2.61 -9.38
C LEU A 289 0.87 3.06 -8.90
N TRP A 290 0.82 4.13 -8.11
CA TRP A 290 -0.41 4.66 -7.54
C TRP A 290 -1.16 5.60 -8.47
N VAL A 291 -0.62 6.00 -9.63
CA VAL A 291 -1.27 6.96 -10.54
C VAL A 291 -2.47 6.36 -11.28
N THR A 292 -2.52 5.04 -11.50
CA THR A 292 -3.65 4.48 -12.26
C THR A 292 -4.91 4.42 -11.38
N PRO A 293 -6.05 4.99 -11.83
CA PRO A 293 -7.31 4.87 -11.11
C PRO A 293 -7.68 3.40 -10.91
N SER A 294 -8.01 3.03 -9.69
CA SER A 294 -8.32 1.66 -9.31
C SER A 294 -9.28 1.63 -8.13
N ARG A 295 -9.93 0.49 -7.92
CA ARG A 295 -10.74 0.24 -6.71
C ARG A 295 -9.88 0.01 -5.48
N GLY A 296 -8.67 -0.50 -5.70
CA GLY A 296 -7.64 -0.71 -4.71
C GLY A 296 -6.33 -1.08 -5.41
N THR A 297 -5.23 -0.54 -4.92
CA THR A 297 -3.88 -0.87 -5.35
C THR A 297 -3.13 -1.41 -4.14
N THR A 298 -2.46 -2.54 -4.32
CA THR A 298 -1.60 -3.16 -3.31
C THR A 298 -0.17 -3.16 -3.84
N VAL A 299 0.76 -2.58 -3.10
CA VAL A 299 2.19 -2.63 -3.37
C VAL A 299 2.84 -3.37 -2.22
N THR A 300 3.59 -4.41 -2.54
CA THR A 300 4.32 -5.20 -1.53
C THR A 300 5.82 -5.03 -1.78
N VAL A 301 6.54 -4.56 -0.76
CA VAL A 301 8.01 -4.57 -0.71
C VAL A 301 8.43 -5.67 0.25
N ARG A 302 9.30 -6.57 -0.19
CA ARG A 302 9.71 -7.74 0.58
C ARG A 302 11.16 -7.60 0.99
N LEU A 303 11.42 -7.79 2.27
CA LEU A 303 12.75 -7.89 2.86
C LEU A 303 13.00 -9.35 3.26
N ARG A 304 14.13 -9.91 2.84
CA ARG A 304 14.58 -11.25 3.20
C ARG A 304 16.03 -11.18 3.67
N PRO A 305 16.48 -12.04 4.60
CA PRO A 305 17.88 -12.03 5.04
C PRO A 305 18.84 -12.13 3.85
N GLY A 306 19.95 -11.39 3.92
CA GLY A 306 21.05 -11.52 2.98
C GLY A 306 21.92 -12.74 3.24
N ALA A 307 23.00 -12.86 2.46
CA ALA A 307 24.05 -13.84 2.72
C ALA A 307 24.87 -13.51 3.98
N THR A 308 24.88 -12.24 4.39
CA THR A 308 25.52 -11.74 5.61
C THR A 308 24.52 -10.96 6.45
N ALA A 309 24.85 -10.71 7.72
CA ALA A 309 23.97 -9.96 8.62
C ALA A 309 23.76 -8.50 8.18
N ASP A 310 24.73 -7.92 7.47
CA ASP A 310 24.69 -6.52 7.01
C ASP A 310 24.09 -6.36 5.61
N THR A 311 23.59 -7.46 5.02
CA THR A 311 22.97 -7.45 3.70
C THR A 311 21.53 -7.92 3.75
N VAL A 312 20.72 -7.42 2.81
CA VAL A 312 19.29 -7.70 2.72
C VAL A 312 18.89 -7.93 1.26
N ASN A 313 18.07 -8.95 1.04
CA ASN A 313 17.42 -9.19 -0.23
C ASN A 313 16.12 -8.39 -0.29
N ILE A 314 16.02 -7.47 -1.25
CA ILE A 314 14.83 -6.63 -1.46
C ILE A 314 14.20 -6.88 -2.83
N GLY A 315 12.87 -6.91 -2.86
CA GLY A 315 12.10 -6.95 -4.10
C GLY A 315 10.73 -6.30 -3.90
N ALA A 316 10.08 -5.92 -4.99
CA ALA A 316 8.76 -5.33 -4.93
C ALA A 316 7.83 -5.89 -6.01
N ALA A 317 6.55 -5.88 -5.72
CA ALA A 317 5.50 -6.15 -6.67
C ALA A 317 4.29 -5.27 -6.39
N TRP A 318 3.43 -5.15 -7.39
CA TRP A 318 2.18 -4.40 -7.24
C TRP A 318 1.04 -5.10 -7.93
N ARG A 319 -0.15 -4.79 -7.43
CA ARG A 319 -1.43 -5.24 -7.96
C ARG A 319 -2.44 -4.14 -7.91
N SER A 320 -3.38 -4.16 -8.83
CA SER A 320 -4.47 -3.20 -8.92
C SER A 320 -5.76 -3.89 -9.31
N THR A 321 -6.83 -3.57 -8.59
CA THR A 321 -8.18 -4.05 -8.85
C THR A 321 -8.93 -3.01 -9.66
N THR A 322 -9.33 -3.35 -10.88
CA THR A 322 -10.11 -2.48 -11.77
C THR A 322 -11.43 -3.15 -12.14
N ARG A 323 -12.41 -2.39 -12.62
CA ARG A 323 -13.70 -2.97 -13.09
C ARG A 323 -13.51 -3.79 -14.36
N GLU A 324 -12.74 -3.25 -15.29
CA GLU A 324 -12.47 -3.86 -16.59
C GLU A 324 -10.98 -4.10 -16.76
N LEU A 325 -10.63 -5.03 -17.65
CA LEU A 325 -9.25 -5.33 -17.95
C LEU A 325 -8.64 -4.17 -18.74
N PRO A 326 -7.66 -3.44 -18.17
CA PRO A 326 -7.09 -2.30 -18.89
C PRO A 326 -6.33 -2.77 -20.13
N GLU A 327 -6.21 -1.85 -21.08
CA GLU A 327 -5.35 -2.05 -22.24
C GLU A 327 -3.91 -2.36 -21.81
N LYS A 328 -3.21 -3.14 -22.63
CA LYS A 328 -1.89 -3.66 -22.27
C LYS A 328 -0.83 -2.56 -22.32
N THR A 329 -0.64 -1.84 -21.23
CA THR A 329 0.44 -0.87 -21.10
C THR A 329 1.71 -1.55 -20.62
N ARG A 330 2.76 -1.58 -21.45
CA ARG A 330 4.09 -2.03 -21.01
C ARG A 330 4.78 -0.91 -20.23
N ARG A 331 4.84 -1.02 -18.91
CA ARG A 331 5.68 -0.15 -18.08
C ARG A 331 7.13 -0.67 -18.07
N LYS A 332 8.09 0.26 -18.21
CA LYS A 332 9.52 -0.04 -17.97
C LYS A 332 9.68 -0.52 -16.53
N GLY A 333 10.76 -1.26 -16.24
CA GLY A 333 10.97 -1.78 -14.89
C GLY A 333 10.07 -2.93 -14.45
N MET A 334 9.09 -3.39 -15.24
CA MET A 334 8.18 -4.46 -14.81
C MET A 334 8.58 -5.86 -15.30
N VAL A 335 8.28 -6.88 -14.50
CA VAL A 335 8.38 -8.31 -14.79
C VAL A 335 6.97 -8.91 -14.82
N SER A 336 6.62 -9.55 -15.94
CA SER A 336 5.26 -10.06 -16.16
C SER A 336 4.87 -11.19 -15.20
N MET A 337 3.65 -11.10 -14.67
CA MET A 337 3.00 -12.13 -13.87
C MET A 337 1.96 -12.97 -14.63
N SER A 338 1.94 -12.86 -15.96
CA SER A 338 1.02 -13.67 -16.77
C SER A 338 1.21 -15.17 -16.50
N GLY A 339 0.10 -15.88 -16.31
CA GLY A 339 0.03 -17.27 -15.89
C GLY A 339 0.28 -17.53 -14.40
N ARG A 340 0.61 -16.50 -13.60
CA ARG A 340 0.86 -16.60 -12.15
C ARG A 340 0.13 -15.53 -11.34
N HIS A 341 -0.91 -14.91 -11.89
CA HIS A 341 -1.59 -13.82 -11.21
C HIS A 341 -2.20 -14.23 -9.86
N ARG A 342 -2.70 -15.47 -9.70
CA ARG A 342 -3.22 -15.99 -8.42
C ARG A 342 -2.12 -16.12 -7.37
N GLN A 343 -1.02 -16.80 -7.70
CA GLN A 343 0.15 -16.91 -6.82
C GLN A 343 0.67 -15.54 -6.43
N SER A 344 0.73 -14.61 -7.38
CA SER A 344 1.13 -13.24 -7.09
C SER A 344 0.13 -12.50 -6.21
N LEU A 345 -1.18 -12.72 -6.33
CA LEU A 345 -2.17 -12.12 -5.41
C LEU A 345 -2.00 -12.64 -3.99
N LEU A 346 -1.86 -13.96 -3.83
CA LEU A 346 -1.58 -14.61 -2.54
C LEU A 346 -0.29 -14.08 -1.91
N ALA A 347 0.73 -13.80 -2.72
CA ALA A 347 1.98 -13.19 -2.29
C ALA A 347 1.83 -11.72 -1.79
N HIS A 348 0.72 -11.03 -2.09
CA HIS A 348 0.46 -9.68 -1.57
C HIS A 348 -0.39 -9.70 -0.30
N LEU A 349 -0.88 -10.87 0.14
CA LEU A 349 -1.64 -10.97 1.38
C LEU A 349 -0.69 -10.90 2.60
N PRO A 350 -1.14 -10.35 3.74
CA PRO A 350 -0.37 -10.29 4.98
C PRO A 350 -0.31 -11.64 5.70
N LEU A 351 -0.06 -12.72 4.94
CA LEU A 351 -0.03 -14.10 5.43
C LEU A 351 1.35 -14.73 5.25
N GLY A 352 2.20 -14.21 4.37
CA GLY A 352 3.54 -14.76 4.14
C GLY A 352 3.57 -16.21 3.64
N ILE A 353 2.54 -16.63 2.89
CA ILE A 353 2.34 -18.02 2.40
C ILE A 353 3.66 -18.64 1.89
N PRO A 354 4.08 -19.82 2.40
CA PRO A 354 5.28 -20.51 1.99
C PRO A 354 5.35 -20.80 0.48
N GLY A 355 6.56 -20.83 -0.08
CA GLY A 355 6.77 -21.19 -1.49
C GLY A 355 6.38 -20.11 -2.51
N LEU A 356 5.85 -18.96 -2.08
CA LEU A 356 5.54 -17.82 -2.96
C LEU A 356 6.67 -16.80 -3.10
N ASP A 357 7.78 -16.96 -2.38
CA ASP A 357 8.90 -16.00 -2.41
C ASP A 357 9.50 -15.83 -3.82
N ALA A 358 9.55 -16.89 -4.63
CA ALA A 358 10.03 -16.82 -6.02
C ALA A 358 9.08 -16.08 -6.98
N THR A 359 7.89 -15.67 -6.54
CA THR A 359 6.99 -14.85 -7.36
C THR A 359 7.48 -13.42 -7.49
N VAL A 360 8.17 -12.89 -6.47
CA VAL A 360 8.74 -11.54 -6.46
C VAL A 360 10.26 -11.66 -6.61
N PRO A 361 10.85 -11.28 -7.76
CA PRO A 361 12.30 -11.26 -7.91
C PRO A 361 12.89 -10.28 -6.89
N MET A 362 14.04 -10.65 -6.32
CA MET A 362 14.76 -9.86 -5.31
C MET A 362 16.22 -9.67 -5.73
N SER A 363 16.89 -8.69 -5.15
CA SER A 363 18.35 -8.53 -5.24
C SER A 363 18.91 -8.11 -3.90
N GLU A 364 20.13 -8.52 -3.65
CA GLU A 364 20.84 -8.26 -2.41
C GLU A 364 21.52 -6.89 -2.44
N TYR A 365 21.37 -6.14 -1.35
CA TYR A 365 22.00 -4.84 -1.13
C TYR A 365 22.49 -4.75 0.32
N PRO A 366 23.52 -3.91 0.59
CA PRO A 366 23.85 -3.53 1.96
C PRO A 366 22.67 -2.79 2.63
N ILE A 367 22.44 -3.05 3.92
CA ILE A 367 21.31 -2.50 4.68
C ILE A 367 21.33 -0.96 4.68
N GLU A 368 22.50 -0.35 4.82
CA GLU A 368 22.66 1.10 4.81
C GLU A 368 22.24 1.76 3.49
N THR A 369 22.19 1.00 2.39
CA THR A 369 21.83 1.54 1.06
C THR A 369 20.33 1.53 0.77
N ILE A 370 19.53 0.78 1.55
CA ILE A 370 18.09 0.68 1.32
C ILE A 370 17.30 1.87 1.88
N ASP A 371 17.93 2.73 2.70
CA ASP A 371 17.35 4.00 3.16
C ASP A 371 16.94 4.93 1.99
N ALA A 372 17.66 4.84 0.87
CA ALA A 372 17.33 5.57 -0.35
C ALA A 372 15.95 5.21 -0.96
N LEU A 373 15.32 4.11 -0.50
CA LEU A 373 13.97 3.72 -0.89
C LEU A 373 12.93 4.26 0.11
N HIS A 374 12.43 5.46 -0.17
CA HIS A 374 11.42 6.11 0.65
C HIS A 374 10.04 5.46 0.49
N LEU A 375 9.57 4.77 1.54
CA LEU A 375 8.22 4.20 1.59
C LEU A 375 7.35 4.99 2.58
N PRO A 376 6.31 5.71 2.12
CA PRO A 376 5.41 6.42 3.03
C PRO A 376 4.64 5.45 3.93
N SER A 377 4.60 5.75 5.23
CA SER A 377 3.91 4.94 6.25
C SER A 377 2.38 5.04 6.20
N SER A 378 1.83 6.03 5.50
CA SER A 378 0.37 6.22 5.36
C SER A 378 -0.03 6.87 4.04
N GLY A 379 -1.34 7.07 3.85
CA GLY A 379 -1.88 7.84 2.73
C GLY A 379 -1.62 9.34 2.89
N CYS A 380 -1.61 10.07 1.78
CA CYS A 380 -1.42 11.52 1.77
C CYS A 380 -2.70 12.31 2.10
N GLY A 381 -3.85 11.64 2.25
CA GLY A 381 -5.14 12.30 2.40
C GLY A 381 -5.58 13.02 1.13
N GLN A 382 -6.30 14.12 1.28
CA GLN A 382 -6.82 14.87 0.14
C GLN A 382 -5.91 16.03 -0.26
N LEU A 383 -5.89 16.34 -1.55
CA LEU A 383 -5.23 17.53 -2.08
C LEU A 383 -5.92 18.77 -1.54
N ILE A 384 -5.16 19.71 -0.99
CA ILE A 384 -5.65 21.00 -0.51
C ILE A 384 -5.39 22.07 -1.57
N GLY A 385 -4.14 22.17 -2.02
CA GLY A 385 -3.70 23.18 -2.98
C GLY A 385 -2.31 22.89 -3.51
N SER A 386 -1.64 23.91 -4.02
CA SER A 386 -0.22 23.87 -4.37
C SER A 386 0.59 24.83 -3.51
N ASP A 387 1.84 24.49 -3.22
CA ASP A 387 2.79 25.44 -2.64
C ASP A 387 3.38 26.38 -3.72
N ASP A 388 4.27 27.27 -3.31
CA ASP A 388 4.91 28.27 -4.19
C ASP A 388 5.82 27.64 -5.26
N GLU A 389 6.27 26.41 -5.03
CA GLU A 389 7.06 25.62 -6.00
C GLU A 389 6.16 24.90 -7.03
N GLY A 390 4.84 24.97 -6.84
CA GLY A 390 3.86 24.30 -7.69
C GLY A 390 3.68 22.81 -7.35
N ASN A 391 4.23 22.33 -6.24
CA ASN A 391 3.99 20.97 -5.77
C ASN A 391 2.58 20.88 -5.19
N GLY A 392 1.87 19.79 -5.48
CA GLY A 392 0.59 19.52 -4.85
C GLY A 392 0.77 19.23 -3.36
N VAL A 393 0.02 19.91 -2.50
CA VAL A 393 0.06 19.69 -1.06
C VAL A 393 -1.21 18.96 -0.63
N ALA A 394 -1.02 17.76 -0.11
CA ALA A 394 -2.09 16.92 0.41
C ALA A 394 -1.93 16.69 1.91
N ILE A 395 -3.09 16.61 2.58
CA ILE A 395 -3.16 16.28 3.99
C ILE A 395 -4.39 15.43 4.28
N ARG A 396 -4.25 14.57 5.27
CA ARG A 396 -5.38 13.85 5.85
C ARG A 396 -6.17 14.81 6.74
N LEU A 397 -7.44 15.03 6.42
CA LEU A 397 -8.33 15.87 7.25
C LEU A 397 -9.21 15.05 8.19
N VAL A 398 -9.41 13.76 7.88
CA VAL A 398 -10.32 12.87 8.60
C VAL A 398 -9.60 11.56 8.91
N GLY A 399 -9.91 10.98 10.06
CA GLY A 399 -9.46 9.64 10.45
C GLY A 399 -8.66 9.61 11.74
N GLN A 400 -8.15 8.43 12.09
CA GLN A 400 -7.50 8.20 13.39
C GLN A 400 -6.35 9.17 13.68
N GLY A 401 -6.29 9.70 14.89
CA GLY A 401 -5.29 10.69 15.28
C GLY A 401 -5.57 12.13 14.82
N ILE A 402 -6.74 12.39 14.20
CA ILE A 402 -7.24 13.74 13.90
C ILE A 402 -8.63 13.87 14.52
N SER A 403 -8.71 14.53 15.66
CA SER A 403 -9.97 14.75 16.37
C SER A 403 -10.60 16.08 15.98
N THR A 404 -9.80 17.12 15.73
CA THR A 404 -10.28 18.49 15.52
C THR A 404 -9.58 19.19 14.36
N VAL A 405 -10.39 19.75 13.46
CA VAL A 405 -9.93 20.55 12.33
C VAL A 405 -10.63 21.90 12.35
N TYR A 406 -9.88 22.99 12.28
CA TYR A 406 -10.43 24.33 12.20
C TYR A 406 -10.33 24.88 10.80
N VAL A 407 -11.44 25.40 10.28
CA VAL A 407 -11.54 26.03 8.97
C VAL A 407 -12.04 27.46 9.17
N ALA A 408 -11.13 28.42 9.07
CA ALA A 408 -11.43 29.84 9.08
C ALA A 408 -11.40 30.37 7.65
N GLY A 409 -12.56 30.58 7.03
CA GLY A 409 -12.64 30.99 5.64
C GLY A 409 -14.06 31.03 5.08
N GLU A 410 -14.17 31.16 3.77
CA GLU A 410 -15.47 31.16 3.10
C GLU A 410 -16.11 29.77 3.09
N LEU A 411 -17.44 29.74 2.98
CA LEU A 411 -18.20 28.48 2.90
C LEU A 411 -17.75 27.61 1.71
N TYR A 412 -17.33 28.23 0.60
CA TYR A 412 -16.82 27.53 -0.58
C TYR A 412 -15.58 26.69 -0.26
N LEU A 413 -14.64 27.20 0.56
CA LEU A 413 -13.49 26.42 1.02
C LEU A 413 -13.97 25.18 1.77
N ALA A 414 -14.89 25.35 2.72
CA ALA A 414 -15.43 24.21 3.50
C ALA A 414 -16.13 23.18 2.61
N GLN A 415 -16.96 23.62 1.66
CA GLN A 415 -17.64 22.74 0.70
C GLN A 415 -16.64 21.99 -0.18
N GLN A 416 -15.56 22.64 -0.61
CA GLN A 416 -14.48 21.98 -1.35
C GLN A 416 -13.80 20.90 -0.51
N LEU A 417 -13.47 21.20 0.75
CA LEU A 417 -12.85 20.23 1.66
C LEU A 417 -13.76 19.02 1.89
N VAL A 418 -15.07 19.26 2.11
CA VAL A 418 -16.09 18.21 2.26
C VAL A 418 -16.23 17.38 0.98
N PHE A 419 -16.33 18.02 -0.18
CA PHE A 419 -16.47 17.33 -1.46
C PHE A 419 -15.28 16.39 -1.74
N ARG A 420 -14.05 16.84 -1.46
CA ARG A 420 -12.85 16.01 -1.61
C ARG A 420 -12.78 14.88 -0.59
N ALA A 421 -13.20 15.12 0.65
CA ALA A 421 -13.27 14.09 1.67
C ALA A 421 -14.24 12.97 1.26
N LEU A 422 -15.40 13.34 0.71
CA LEU A 422 -16.36 12.38 0.15
C LEU A 422 -15.76 11.60 -1.04
N ALA A 423 -14.95 12.26 -1.89
CA ALA A 423 -14.29 11.61 -3.02
C ALA A 423 -13.27 10.54 -2.60
N VAL A 424 -12.59 10.73 -1.47
CA VAL A 424 -11.63 9.76 -0.92
C VAL A 424 -12.29 8.69 -0.04
N GLY A 425 -13.60 8.83 0.23
CA GLY A 425 -14.45 7.81 0.83
C GLY A 425 -14.92 8.10 2.25
N GLU A 426 -14.76 9.34 2.73
CA GLU A 426 -15.28 9.77 4.02
C GLU A 426 -16.81 9.86 4.02
N ARG A 427 -17.39 9.78 5.22
CA ARG A 427 -18.82 9.97 5.47
C ARG A 427 -18.97 11.16 6.40
N ILE A 428 -19.71 12.18 5.99
CA ILE A 428 -19.78 13.46 6.68
C ILE A 428 -21.21 13.81 7.10
N LEU A 429 -21.37 14.17 8.37
CA LEU A 429 -22.59 14.79 8.89
C LEU A 429 -22.38 16.30 9.01
N ILE A 430 -23.25 17.11 8.42
CA ILE A 430 -23.22 18.57 8.53
C ILE A 430 -24.20 19.01 9.62
N ARG A 431 -23.72 19.77 10.59
CA ARG A 431 -24.53 20.44 11.61
C ARG A 431 -24.46 21.93 11.34
N THR A 432 -25.60 22.55 11.03
CA THR A 432 -25.64 23.94 10.61
C THR A 432 -26.96 24.62 10.93
N ASP A 433 -26.92 25.93 11.16
CA ASP A 433 -28.08 26.83 11.26
C ASP A 433 -28.53 27.37 9.89
N ARG A 434 -27.78 27.06 8.81
CA ARG A 434 -28.02 27.49 7.43
C ARG A 434 -28.05 26.32 6.44
N PRO A 435 -28.97 25.34 6.60
CA PRO A 435 -29.02 24.13 5.78
C PRO A 435 -29.12 24.39 4.27
N GLN A 436 -29.83 25.45 3.86
CA GLN A 436 -29.95 25.89 2.47
C GLN A 436 -28.60 26.16 1.79
N ALA A 437 -27.57 26.52 2.56
CA ALA A 437 -26.24 26.78 2.03
C ALA A 437 -25.50 25.49 1.63
N TRP A 438 -25.92 24.34 2.15
CA TRP A 438 -25.34 23.02 1.90
C TRP A 438 -26.19 22.14 0.97
N GLU A 439 -27.43 22.54 0.68
CA GLU A 439 -28.42 21.78 -0.07
C GLU A 439 -27.94 21.33 -1.46
N GLN A 440 -27.25 22.19 -2.19
CA GLN A 440 -26.69 21.85 -3.51
C GLN A 440 -25.71 20.68 -3.43
N LEU A 441 -24.83 20.68 -2.43
CA LEU A 441 -23.83 19.64 -2.24
C LEU A 441 -24.50 18.31 -1.81
N VAL A 442 -25.48 18.37 -0.91
CA VAL A 442 -26.23 17.20 -0.44
C VAL A 442 -27.01 16.55 -1.57
N THR A 443 -27.76 17.36 -2.33
CA THR A 443 -28.53 16.91 -3.50
C THR A 443 -27.63 16.30 -4.57
N THR A 444 -26.47 16.92 -4.81
CA THR A 444 -25.45 16.41 -5.75
C THR A 444 -24.96 15.01 -5.37
N ILE A 445 -24.65 14.81 -4.08
CA ILE A 445 -24.10 13.54 -3.61
C ILE A 445 -25.18 12.47 -3.59
N GLY A 446 -26.42 12.85 -3.27
CA GLY A 446 -27.61 11.99 -3.41
C GLY A 446 -27.55 10.70 -2.57
N ASN A 447 -26.71 10.65 -1.54
CA ASN A 447 -26.53 9.48 -0.69
C ASN A 447 -26.41 9.90 0.78
N PRO A 448 -27.47 9.71 1.59
CA PRO A 448 -27.51 10.14 2.99
C PRO A 448 -26.57 9.34 3.90
N GLU A 449 -26.14 8.13 3.51
CA GLU A 449 -25.13 7.37 4.27
C GLU A 449 -23.72 7.97 4.14
N ARG A 450 -23.52 8.86 3.16
CA ARG A 450 -22.24 9.54 2.92
C ARG A 450 -22.25 11.01 3.26
N LEU A 451 -23.33 11.71 2.94
CA LEU A 451 -23.48 13.12 3.27
C LEU A 451 -24.91 13.39 3.73
N ALA A 452 -25.05 13.85 4.96
CA ALA A 452 -26.32 14.24 5.53
C ALA A 452 -26.22 15.58 6.24
N VAL A 453 -27.33 16.32 6.30
CA VAL A 453 -27.49 17.47 7.20
C VAL A 453 -28.26 16.97 8.42
N ALA A 454 -27.76 17.29 9.61
CA ALA A 454 -28.39 16.91 10.85
C ALA A 454 -29.76 17.58 10.98
N VAL A 455 -30.80 16.78 11.24
CA VAL A 455 -32.17 17.27 11.45
C VAL A 455 -32.35 17.75 12.89
N GLU A 456 -31.68 17.08 13.83
CA GLU A 456 -31.72 17.39 15.25
C GLU A 456 -30.31 17.70 15.78
N THR A 457 -30.24 18.57 16.79
CA THR A 457 -29.01 18.97 17.46
C THR A 457 -28.24 17.78 18.05
N HIS A 458 -28.95 16.72 18.46
CA HIS A 458 -28.39 15.52 19.10
C HIS A 458 -28.38 14.28 18.20
N GLN A 459 -28.61 14.40 16.90
CA GLN A 459 -28.49 13.27 15.98
C GLN A 459 -27.10 12.62 16.12
N SER A 460 -27.04 11.30 16.23
CA SER A 460 -25.78 10.57 16.38
C SER A 460 -24.88 10.69 15.13
N ASP A 461 -23.59 10.90 15.35
CA ASP A 461 -22.55 10.92 14.32
C ASP A 461 -21.77 9.59 14.22
N ALA A 462 -22.16 8.55 14.96
CA ALA A 462 -21.44 7.27 15.01
C ALA A 462 -21.30 6.56 13.65
N ASN A 463 -22.22 6.83 12.71
CA ASN A 463 -22.18 6.27 11.35
C ASN A 463 -21.36 7.14 10.37
N PHE A 464 -20.75 8.23 10.84
CA PHE A 464 -19.97 9.15 10.03
C PHE A 464 -18.50 9.11 10.47
N THR A 465 -17.59 9.40 9.55
CA THR A 465 -16.16 9.52 9.87
C THR A 465 -15.80 10.94 10.30
N ALA A 466 -16.60 11.93 9.92
CA ALA A 466 -16.47 13.30 10.38
C ALA A 466 -17.82 14.02 10.55
N ALA A 467 -17.81 15.06 11.39
CA ALA A 467 -18.91 16.00 11.54
C ALA A 467 -18.43 17.43 11.26
N VAL A 468 -19.12 18.14 10.37
CA VAL A 468 -18.90 19.57 10.12
C VAL A 468 -19.83 20.37 11.02
N VAL A 469 -19.28 21.34 11.73
CA VAL A 469 -20.02 22.25 12.61
C VAL A 469 -19.92 23.65 12.02
N ASP A 470 -21.04 24.15 11.51
CA ASP A 470 -21.14 25.42 10.80
C ASP A 470 -22.18 26.33 11.47
N GLY A 471 -21.73 27.31 12.26
CA GLY A 471 -22.60 28.30 12.91
C GLY A 471 -23.37 27.82 14.14
N VAL A 472 -23.23 26.54 14.53
CA VAL A 472 -23.92 25.93 15.68
C VAL A 472 -22.95 25.46 16.76
N HIS A 473 -23.46 25.25 17.98
CA HIS A 473 -22.67 24.62 19.04
C HIS A 473 -22.40 23.14 18.70
N ALA A 474 -21.12 22.76 18.73
CA ALA A 474 -20.72 21.38 18.53
C ALA A 474 -21.09 20.52 19.76
N PRO A 475 -21.56 19.28 19.56
CA PRO A 475 -21.52 18.28 20.62
C PRO A 475 -20.08 18.00 21.03
N ALA A 476 -19.89 17.39 22.20
CA ALA A 476 -18.57 16.98 22.66
C ALA A 476 -17.91 16.06 21.62
N PRO A 477 -16.61 16.24 21.31
CA PRO A 477 -15.92 15.38 20.37
C PRO A 477 -15.96 13.91 20.81
N HIS A 478 -16.29 13.02 19.88
CA HIS A 478 -16.31 11.58 20.12
C HIS A 478 -15.03 10.93 19.59
N ALA A 479 -14.52 9.91 20.29
CA ALA A 479 -13.37 9.16 19.83
C ALA A 479 -13.68 8.48 18.48
N GLY A 480 -12.81 8.67 17.48
CA GLY A 480 -12.95 8.06 16.16
C GLY A 480 -13.72 8.89 15.13
N VAL A 481 -14.34 10.00 15.51
CA VAL A 481 -14.99 10.96 14.58
C VAL A 481 -14.22 12.27 14.57
N THR A 482 -13.86 12.77 13.39
CA THR A 482 -13.20 14.07 13.27
C THR A 482 -14.22 15.20 13.26
N THR A 483 -14.08 16.20 14.14
CA THR A 483 -14.95 17.40 14.12
C THR A 483 -14.28 18.55 13.37
N ILE A 484 -14.94 19.05 12.32
CA ILE A 484 -14.49 20.17 11.49
C ILE A 484 -15.29 21.41 11.87
N TYR A 485 -14.66 22.39 12.49
CA TYR A 485 -15.29 23.65 12.88
C TYR A 485 -15.13 24.68 11.78
N LEU A 486 -16.24 25.26 11.32
CA LEU A 486 -16.25 26.28 10.29
C LEU A 486 -16.63 27.65 10.88
N SER A 487 -15.81 28.66 10.59
CA SER A 487 -16.12 30.06 10.87
C SER A 487 -15.60 30.97 9.76
N GLY A 488 -16.31 32.07 9.49
CA GLY A 488 -15.81 33.12 8.59
C GLY A 488 -14.71 33.99 9.23
N ASP A 489 -14.69 34.08 10.55
CA ASP A 489 -13.67 34.79 11.34
C ASP A 489 -12.93 33.78 12.25
N PRO A 490 -11.59 33.72 12.24
CA PRO A 490 -10.83 32.91 13.20
C PRO A 490 -11.26 33.04 14.66
N ARG A 491 -11.77 34.21 15.08
CA ARG A 491 -12.25 34.45 16.45
C ARG A 491 -13.51 33.68 16.82
N GLY A 492 -14.27 33.20 15.83
CA GLY A 492 -15.45 32.37 16.03
C GLY A 492 -15.14 30.89 16.27
N LEU A 493 -13.88 30.49 16.15
CA LEU A 493 -13.45 29.11 16.42
C LEU A 493 -13.25 28.88 17.94
N PRO A 494 -13.37 27.64 18.42
CA PRO A 494 -13.12 27.35 19.83
C PRO A 494 -11.68 27.71 20.24
N PRO A 495 -11.44 28.05 21.52
CA PRO A 495 -10.13 28.49 21.99
C PRO A 495 -9.11 27.34 22.15
N THR A 496 -9.53 26.08 22.00
CA THR A 496 -8.64 24.93 22.09
C THR A 496 -7.73 24.84 20.87
N ARG A 497 -6.55 24.23 21.02
CA ARG A 497 -5.65 24.02 19.88
C ARG A 497 -6.19 22.87 19.04
N PRO A 498 -6.41 23.07 17.73
CA PRO A 498 -6.83 21.98 16.86
C PRO A 498 -5.64 21.10 16.46
N ASP A 499 -5.91 19.90 15.96
CA ASP A 499 -4.88 19.07 15.34
C ASP A 499 -4.42 19.67 13.99
N LEU A 500 -5.35 20.30 13.28
CA LEU A 500 -5.14 20.95 11.98
C LEU A 500 -5.92 22.26 11.88
N SER A 501 -5.35 23.28 11.26
CA SER A 501 -6.10 24.50 10.92
C SER A 501 -5.84 24.96 9.49
N LEU A 502 -6.90 25.31 8.78
CA LEU A 502 -6.87 25.98 7.49
C LEU A 502 -7.42 27.39 7.67
N HIS A 503 -6.63 28.39 7.34
CA HIS A 503 -7.01 29.79 7.45
C HIS A 503 -6.90 30.47 6.09
N GLN A 504 -8.03 30.91 5.54
CA GLN A 504 -8.11 31.74 4.34
C GLN A 504 -8.16 33.22 4.78
N PRO A 505 -7.07 34.00 4.59
CA PRO A 505 -7.04 35.38 5.05
C PRO A 505 -8.18 36.22 4.46
N GLY A 506 -8.94 36.88 5.34
CA GLY A 506 -10.09 37.70 4.94
C GLY A 506 -11.27 36.92 4.35
N ALA A 507 -11.27 35.58 4.42
CA ALA A 507 -12.29 34.70 3.84
C ALA A 507 -12.57 35.02 2.35
N ILE A 508 -11.51 35.30 1.59
CA ILE A 508 -11.59 35.64 0.16
C ILE A 508 -10.39 35.13 -0.62
N GLY A 509 -10.60 34.82 -1.90
CA GLY A 509 -9.54 34.48 -2.84
C GLY A 509 -9.10 33.03 -2.71
N ASN A 510 -7.92 32.70 -3.27
CA ASN A 510 -7.45 31.32 -3.35
C ASN A 510 -6.30 31.02 -2.38
N HIS A 511 -5.87 32.00 -1.57
CA HIS A 511 -4.76 31.82 -0.66
C HIS A 511 -5.23 31.23 0.67
N VAL A 512 -4.60 30.15 1.13
CA VAL A 512 -4.90 29.47 2.39
C VAL A 512 -3.61 29.13 3.12
N VAL A 513 -3.57 29.43 4.40
CA VAL A 513 -2.51 29.03 5.31
C VAL A 513 -2.93 27.73 5.99
N LEU A 514 -2.21 26.65 5.70
CA LEU A 514 -2.35 25.37 6.38
C LEU A 514 -1.38 25.32 7.56
N ARG A 515 -1.89 24.99 8.74
CA ARG A 515 -1.07 24.69 9.92
C ARG A 515 -1.38 23.29 10.41
N THR A 516 -0.30 22.54 10.64
CA THR A 516 -0.29 21.26 11.35
C THR A 516 0.47 21.45 12.66
N GLY A 517 0.50 20.42 13.51
CA GLY A 517 1.31 20.46 14.73
C GLY A 517 2.80 20.71 14.48
N THR A 518 3.31 20.40 13.29
CA THR A 518 4.75 20.43 12.95
C THR A 518 5.13 21.42 11.85
N ALA A 519 4.17 21.95 11.08
CA ALA A 519 4.45 22.80 9.93
C ALA A 519 3.38 23.86 9.70
N GLN A 520 3.80 25.01 9.14
CA GLN A 520 2.92 26.00 8.54
C GLN A 520 3.32 26.17 7.07
N VAL A 521 2.36 26.09 6.16
CA VAL A 521 2.59 26.19 4.72
C VAL A 521 1.53 27.10 4.10
N GLU A 522 1.97 28.04 3.27
CA GLU A 522 1.10 28.88 2.45
C GLU A 522 0.76 28.12 1.16
N LEU A 523 -0.53 28.10 0.82
CA LEU A 523 -1.06 27.30 -0.27
C LEU A 523 -1.96 28.15 -1.16
N MET A 524 -1.90 27.84 -2.45
CA MET A 524 -2.87 28.28 -3.44
C MET A 524 -3.89 27.16 -3.67
N LEU A 525 -5.16 27.45 -3.43
CA LEU A 525 -6.26 26.54 -3.73
C LEU A 525 -6.29 26.23 -5.22
N VAL A 526 -6.24 24.94 -5.53
CA VAL A 526 -6.41 24.42 -6.89
C VAL A 526 -7.85 23.98 -7.02
N SER A 527 -8.51 24.26 -8.15
CA SER A 527 -9.85 23.78 -8.46
C SER A 527 -9.98 23.60 -9.97
N ILE A 528 -10.86 22.69 -10.39
CA ILE A 528 -11.24 22.53 -11.81
C ILE A 528 -12.68 23.02 -12.04
N PRO A 529 -13.03 23.46 -13.26
CA PRO A 529 -14.39 23.93 -13.56
C PRO A 529 -15.49 22.91 -13.21
N ARG A 530 -15.19 21.61 -13.37
CA ARG A 530 -16.12 20.54 -12.99
C ARG A 530 -16.39 20.51 -11.49
N GLU A 531 -15.40 20.77 -10.64
CA GLU A 531 -15.58 20.83 -9.18
C GLU A 531 -16.52 22.00 -8.82
N THR A 532 -16.29 23.19 -9.39
CA THR A 532 -17.14 24.38 -9.15
C THR A 532 -18.60 24.22 -9.58
N THR A 533 -18.91 23.35 -10.55
CA THR A 533 -20.30 23.06 -10.91
C THR A 533 -21.06 22.41 -9.74
N TYR A 534 -20.38 21.65 -8.88
CA TYR A 534 -21.00 20.91 -7.78
C TYR A 534 -21.02 21.67 -6.46
N ILE A 535 -19.98 22.47 -6.18
CA ILE A 535 -19.86 23.25 -4.93
C ILE A 535 -20.19 24.74 -5.09
N GLY A 536 -20.37 25.24 -6.31
CA GLY A 536 -20.58 26.65 -6.59
C GLY A 536 -19.29 27.41 -6.89
N HIS A 537 -19.30 28.74 -6.67
CA HIS A 537 -18.19 29.63 -7.03
C HIS A 537 -17.68 30.43 -5.81
N PRO A 538 -16.36 30.67 -5.70
CA PRO A 538 -15.80 31.49 -4.63
C PRO A 538 -16.25 32.95 -4.73
N ARG A 539 -16.32 33.66 -3.60
CA ARG A 539 -16.82 35.05 -3.56
C ARG A 539 -15.97 36.01 -4.40
N GLY A 540 -14.65 35.81 -4.44
CA GLY A 540 -13.72 36.66 -5.19
C GLY A 540 -13.99 36.70 -6.70
N ARG A 541 -14.55 35.62 -7.28
CA ARG A 541 -14.85 35.54 -8.71
C ARG A 541 -16.13 36.29 -9.08
N ARG A 542 -17.10 36.41 -8.16
CA ARG A 542 -18.32 37.23 -8.36
C ARG A 542 -18.00 38.73 -8.45
N ALA A 543 -16.98 39.20 -7.74
CA ALA A 543 -16.57 40.61 -7.76
C ALA A 543 -15.89 41.03 -9.08
N MET A 544 -15.21 40.10 -9.77
CA MET A 544 -14.60 40.35 -11.09
C MET A 544 -15.56 40.16 -12.27
N ALA A 545 -16.60 39.33 -12.14
CA ALA A 545 -17.59 39.14 -13.19
C ALA A 545 -18.62 40.29 -13.31
N ASN A 546 -18.74 41.12 -12.26
CA ASN A 546 -19.59 42.30 -12.21
C ASN A 546 -18.80 43.62 -12.42
N ARG A 547 -17.63 43.57 -13.05
CA ARG A 547 -16.85 44.75 -13.45
C ARG A 547 -16.69 44.83 -14.95
#